data_AF-A0A975M4N4-F1
#
_entry.id   AF-A0A975M4N4-F1
#
_cell.length_a   1.000
_cell.length_b   1.000
_cell.length_c   1.000
_cell.angle_alpha   90.00
_cell.angle_beta   90.00
_cell.angle_gamma   90.00
#
_symmetry.space_group_name_H-M   'P 1'
#
loop_
_entity.id
_entity.type
_entity.pdbx_description
1 polymer ?
#
loop_
_entity_poly.entity_id
_entity_poly.type
_entity_poly.pdbx_seq_one_letter_code
_entity_poly.pdbx_strand_id
1 'polypeptide(L)'
;MSQHRETGEIPPDSVGPEGRQQTGVPMAEAPGIWPPVTPAAPPAPPGGPAPGAPEGSSGPGPGTGTTRGGRKHLIFGAAGLGIGLIVGLALGQIDIPFASSAINDAAETCNVMETAGIDIGDNGQSISMSSEGNESSGAEYSDIYCVLGELEVPDSVDNRIGTTRALDGRQSADWNEFTSSWGYHPDSGLNIVIEIADK
;
A
#
# COMPACT_ATOMS: atom_id res chain seq x y z
N MET A 1 -6.37 -77.39 10.79
CA MET A 1 -6.39 -77.43 9.32
C MET A 1 -5.87 -76.09 8.84
N SER A 2 -4.60 -76.07 8.47
CA SER A 2 -3.83 -74.89 8.06
C SER A 2 -4.25 -74.42 6.68
N GLN A 3 -4.44 -73.12 6.48
CA GLN A 3 -4.51 -72.52 5.15
C GLN A 3 -3.29 -71.61 4.97
N HIS A 4 -2.54 -71.93 3.93
CA HIS A 4 -1.29 -71.32 3.49
C HIS A 4 -1.51 -69.86 3.09
N ARG A 5 -0.62 -68.96 3.56
CA ARG A 5 -0.38 -67.65 2.94
C ARG A 5 0.67 -67.83 1.85
N GLU A 6 0.27 -67.61 0.61
CA GLU A 6 1.16 -67.49 -0.54
C GLU A 6 1.97 -66.20 -0.42
N THR A 7 3.29 -66.34 -0.43
CA THR A 7 4.27 -65.26 -0.51
C THR A 7 4.44 -64.87 -1.98
N GLY A 8 4.05 -63.64 -2.33
CA GLY A 8 4.37 -63.07 -3.63
C GLY A 8 5.84 -62.66 -3.70
N GLU A 9 6.64 -63.46 -4.39
CA GLU A 9 8.01 -63.15 -4.78
C GLU A 9 8.04 -61.98 -5.78
N ILE A 10 8.89 -60.99 -5.52
CA ILE A 10 9.17 -59.86 -6.41
C ILE A 10 10.37 -60.27 -7.31
N PRO A 11 10.27 -60.19 -8.65
CA PRO A 11 11.36 -60.59 -9.54
C PRO A 11 12.57 -59.63 -9.47
N PRO A 12 13.81 -60.14 -9.47
CA PRO A 12 15.02 -59.33 -9.37
C PRO A 12 15.52 -58.95 -10.77
N ASP A 13 14.91 -57.95 -11.41
CA ASP A 13 15.46 -57.39 -12.65
C ASP A 13 15.04 -55.93 -12.79
N SER A 14 15.70 -55.03 -12.05
CA SER A 14 15.90 -53.65 -12.49
C SER A 14 16.79 -52.89 -11.51
N VAL A 15 17.99 -52.52 -11.97
CA VAL A 15 18.70 -51.25 -11.78
C VAL A 15 20.21 -51.47 -11.53
N GLY A 16 20.95 -51.28 -12.62
CA GLY A 16 22.38 -50.96 -12.71
C GLY A 16 22.70 -50.80 -14.20
N PRO A 17 23.37 -49.71 -14.63
CA PRO A 17 24.71 -49.46 -14.16
C PRO A 17 25.02 -48.01 -13.75
N GLU A 18 26.09 -47.96 -12.96
CA GLU A 18 26.87 -46.83 -12.47
C GLU A 18 27.24 -45.78 -13.53
N GLY A 19 27.47 -44.56 -13.03
CA GLY A 19 28.64 -43.79 -13.45
C GLY A 19 28.48 -42.93 -14.70
N ARG A 20 27.74 -41.82 -14.60
CA ARG A 20 27.98 -40.67 -15.47
C ARG A 20 28.64 -39.56 -14.66
N GLN A 21 29.98 -39.56 -14.69
CA GLN A 21 30.81 -38.42 -14.33
C GLN A 21 30.36 -37.21 -15.16
N GLN A 22 29.76 -36.20 -14.53
CA GLN A 22 29.58 -34.90 -15.17
C GLN A 22 30.88 -34.12 -14.98
N THR A 23 31.63 -34.10 -16.08
CA THR A 23 32.78 -33.24 -16.34
C THR A 23 32.43 -31.77 -16.12
N GLY A 24 33.42 -31.01 -15.64
CA GLY A 24 33.27 -29.66 -15.11
C GLY A 24 32.54 -28.67 -16.02
N VAL A 25 31.73 -27.83 -15.37
CA VAL A 25 31.17 -26.61 -15.94
C VAL A 25 32.26 -25.54 -15.88
N PRO A 26 32.52 -24.79 -16.98
CA PRO A 26 33.49 -23.70 -16.94
C PRO A 26 33.00 -22.58 -16.03
N MET A 27 33.92 -22.00 -15.25
CA MET A 27 33.71 -20.77 -14.49
C MET A 27 33.26 -19.66 -15.44
N ALA A 28 32.00 -19.25 -15.34
CA ALA A 28 31.51 -18.03 -15.96
C ALA A 28 31.99 -16.82 -15.14
N GLU A 29 32.39 -15.78 -15.86
CA GLU A 29 33.00 -14.54 -15.41
C GLU A 29 32.32 -13.85 -14.23
N ALA A 30 33.15 -13.15 -13.45
CA ALA A 30 32.73 -12.26 -12.38
C ALA A 30 31.79 -11.15 -12.92
N PRO A 31 30.68 -10.84 -12.23
CA PRO A 31 29.86 -9.69 -12.61
C PRO A 31 30.63 -8.40 -12.36
N GLY A 32 30.74 -7.61 -13.43
CA GLY A 32 31.39 -6.31 -13.43
C GLY A 32 30.78 -5.35 -12.40
N ILE A 33 31.65 -4.47 -11.92
CA ILE A 33 31.32 -3.31 -11.11
C ILE A 33 30.43 -2.40 -11.98
N TRP A 34 29.13 -2.41 -11.73
CA TRP A 34 28.23 -1.43 -12.33
C TRP A 34 28.58 -0.04 -11.78
N PRO A 35 28.75 0.99 -12.63
CA PRO A 35 28.86 2.35 -12.13
C PRO A 35 27.57 2.73 -11.38
N PRO A 36 27.63 3.58 -10.36
CA PRO A 36 26.43 4.03 -9.68
C PRO A 36 25.50 4.72 -10.69
N VAL A 37 24.26 4.23 -10.77
CA VAL A 37 23.19 4.94 -11.45
C VAL A 37 22.93 6.24 -10.68
N THR A 38 23.40 7.36 -11.22
CA THR A 38 23.02 8.67 -10.71
C THR A 38 21.53 8.88 -10.99
N PRO A 39 20.72 9.19 -9.97
CA PRO A 39 19.32 9.56 -10.19
C PRO A 39 19.27 10.77 -11.13
N ALA A 40 18.53 10.64 -12.23
CA ALA A 40 18.25 11.78 -13.09
C ALA A 40 17.48 12.83 -12.27
N ALA A 41 17.98 14.07 -12.26
CA ALA A 41 17.30 15.18 -11.60
C ALA A 41 15.88 15.32 -12.17
N PRO A 42 14.86 15.59 -11.32
CA PRO A 42 13.51 15.80 -11.80
C PRO A 42 13.45 17.00 -12.76
N PRO A 43 12.57 16.95 -13.79
CA PRO A 43 12.37 18.09 -14.68
C PRO A 43 11.88 19.30 -13.88
N ALA A 44 12.46 20.47 -14.17
CA ALA A 44 12.02 21.72 -13.56
C ALA A 44 10.54 21.98 -13.85
N PRO A 45 9.78 22.54 -12.88
CA PRO A 45 8.38 22.88 -13.11
C PRO A 45 8.27 23.96 -14.20
N PRO A 46 7.22 23.93 -15.04
CA PRO A 46 6.97 25.01 -15.99
C PRO A 46 6.70 26.31 -15.23
N GLY A 47 7.40 27.37 -15.66
CA GLY A 47 7.33 28.70 -15.04
C GLY A 47 5.90 29.22 -15.00
N GLY A 48 5.46 29.62 -13.80
CA GLY A 48 4.18 30.29 -13.61
C GLY A 48 4.14 31.64 -14.34
N PRO A 49 2.97 32.09 -14.83
CA PRO A 49 2.84 33.41 -15.40
C PRO A 49 3.01 34.51 -14.33
N ALA A 50 3.70 35.57 -14.74
CA ALA A 50 4.00 36.76 -13.94
C ALA A 50 2.73 37.53 -13.51
N PRO A 51 2.75 38.24 -12.37
CA PRO A 51 1.64 39.09 -11.96
C PRO A 51 1.60 40.38 -12.79
N GLY A 52 0.49 40.61 -13.49
CA GLY A 52 0.19 41.89 -14.13
C GLY A 52 -0.22 42.94 -13.11
N ALA A 53 0.50 44.05 -13.09
CA ALA A 53 0.19 45.28 -12.35
C ALA A 53 -0.90 46.12 -13.08
N PRO A 54 -1.45 47.18 -12.45
CA PRO A 54 -2.78 47.72 -12.76
C PRO A 54 -2.77 49.00 -13.61
N GLU A 55 -3.75 49.13 -14.50
CA GLU A 55 -4.20 50.37 -15.17
C GLU A 55 -5.71 50.16 -15.45
N GLY A 56 -6.66 51.07 -15.31
CA GLY A 56 -6.67 52.52 -15.16
C GLY A 56 -7.98 53.01 -15.78
N SER A 57 -8.88 53.55 -14.95
CA SER A 57 -9.96 54.53 -15.21
C SER A 57 -10.54 54.73 -16.63
N SER A 58 -11.89 54.71 -16.74
CA SER A 58 -12.73 55.86 -17.16
C SER A 58 -14.23 55.49 -17.27
N GLY A 59 -15.12 56.31 -16.66
CA GLY A 59 -16.60 56.24 -16.80
C GLY A 59 -17.11 56.78 -18.15
N PRO A 60 -18.41 57.18 -18.33
CA PRO A 60 -19.40 57.62 -17.33
C PRO A 60 -20.85 57.10 -17.53
N GLY A 61 -21.77 57.44 -16.61
CA GLY A 61 -23.21 57.52 -16.91
C GLY A 61 -24.17 57.14 -15.77
N PRO A 62 -25.03 58.06 -15.28
CA PRO A 62 -25.92 57.82 -14.15
C PRO A 62 -27.28 57.26 -14.59
N GLY A 63 -27.70 56.16 -13.97
CA GLY A 63 -29.06 55.63 -14.06
C GLY A 63 -29.80 55.83 -12.74
N THR A 64 -30.56 56.91 -12.63
CA THR A 64 -31.52 57.14 -11.56
C THR A 64 -32.65 56.12 -11.62
N GLY A 65 -32.76 55.26 -10.61
CA GLY A 65 -33.87 54.35 -10.39
C GLY A 65 -34.31 54.38 -8.93
N THR A 66 -34.95 55.48 -8.53
CA THR A 66 -35.68 55.54 -7.25
C THR A 66 -36.97 54.74 -7.39
N THR A 67 -37.09 53.61 -6.69
CA THR A 67 -38.39 53.08 -6.27
C THR A 67 -38.40 52.84 -4.76
N ARG A 68 -38.97 53.85 -4.10
CA ARG A 68 -39.58 53.87 -2.78
C ARG A 68 -40.39 52.59 -2.49
N GLY A 69 -40.09 51.91 -1.38
CA GLY A 69 -41.06 51.01 -0.73
C GLY A 69 -40.47 49.93 0.18
N GLY A 70 -40.70 50.06 1.49
CA GLY A 70 -40.73 48.91 2.42
C GLY A 70 -39.52 48.76 3.35
N ARG A 71 -39.53 49.47 4.50
CA ARG A 71 -38.57 49.38 5.63
C ARG A 71 -38.61 48.02 6.39
N LYS A 72 -38.87 46.88 5.73
CA LYS A 72 -39.09 45.60 6.43
C LYS A 72 -38.16 44.43 6.05
N HIS A 73 -37.12 44.64 5.23
CA HIS A 73 -36.21 43.55 4.82
C HIS A 73 -34.78 43.61 5.41
N LEU A 74 -34.48 44.59 6.25
CA LEU A 74 -33.12 44.75 6.80
C LEU A 74 -32.85 43.94 8.09
N ILE A 75 -33.84 43.22 8.63
CA ILE A 75 -33.66 42.44 9.86
C ILE A 75 -33.21 41.00 9.59
N PHE A 76 -33.44 40.45 8.39
CA PHE A 76 -33.09 39.06 8.07
C PHE A 76 -31.66 38.87 7.53
N GLY A 77 -30.96 39.94 7.15
CA GLY A 77 -29.57 39.85 6.67
C GLY A 77 -28.50 39.83 7.77
N ALA A 78 -28.76 40.45 8.93
CA ALA A 78 -27.76 40.61 9.98
C ALA A 78 -27.67 39.40 10.93
N ALA A 79 -28.78 38.69 11.17
CA ALA A 79 -28.80 37.53 12.06
C ALA A 79 -28.02 36.33 11.49
N GLY A 80 -28.08 36.11 10.17
CA GLY A 80 -27.34 35.03 9.51
C GLY A 80 -25.83 35.25 9.49
N LEU A 81 -25.37 36.50 9.38
CA LEU A 81 -23.95 36.84 9.30
C LEU A 81 -23.24 36.70 10.66
N GLY A 82 -23.93 36.98 11.77
CA GLY A 82 -23.40 36.76 13.12
C GLY A 82 -23.24 35.28 13.49
N ILE A 83 -24.23 34.45 13.15
CA ILE A 83 -24.19 32.99 13.41
C ILE A 83 -23.16 32.32 12.50
N GLY A 84 -23.11 32.68 11.21
CA GLY A 84 -22.14 32.15 10.26
C GLY A 84 -20.68 32.51 10.61
N LEU A 85 -20.43 33.71 11.14
CA LEU A 85 -19.09 34.12 11.57
C LEU A 85 -18.63 33.39 12.84
N ILE A 86 -19.52 33.13 13.81
CA ILE A 86 -19.17 32.38 15.02
C ILE A 86 -18.94 30.90 14.73
N VAL A 87 -19.78 30.28 13.90
CA VAL A 87 -19.57 28.88 13.47
C VAL A 87 -18.33 28.77 12.58
N GLY A 88 -18.12 29.72 11.66
CA GLY A 88 -16.92 29.75 10.80
C GLY A 88 -15.60 29.95 11.56
N LEU A 89 -15.57 30.81 12.58
CA LEU A 89 -14.40 30.97 13.46
C LEU A 89 -14.18 29.75 14.38
N ALA A 90 -15.26 29.08 14.82
CA ALA A 90 -15.15 27.88 15.63
C ALA A 90 -14.65 26.66 14.84
N LEU A 91 -15.04 26.54 13.55
CA LEU A 91 -14.65 25.41 12.70
C LEU A 91 -13.35 25.64 11.91
N GLY A 92 -12.90 26.89 11.73
CA GLY A 92 -11.69 27.24 10.98
C GLY A 92 -10.35 26.98 11.69
N GLN A 93 -10.38 26.35 12.87
CA GLN A 93 -9.20 25.98 13.66
C GLN A 93 -9.08 24.47 13.86
N ILE A 94 -9.94 23.67 13.22
CA ILE A 94 -9.94 22.23 13.41
C ILE A 94 -9.06 21.61 12.33
N ASP A 95 -7.79 21.36 12.67
CA ASP A 95 -6.98 20.35 11.99
C ASP A 95 -7.61 19.00 12.30
N ILE A 96 -8.53 18.54 11.45
CA ILE A 96 -9.01 17.16 11.48
C ILE A 96 -8.00 16.34 10.68
N PRO A 97 -7.16 15.51 11.33
CA PRO A 97 -6.36 14.56 10.60
C PRO A 97 -7.33 13.56 9.94
N PHE A 98 -7.35 13.55 8.61
CA PHE A 98 -7.99 12.48 7.86
C PHE A 98 -7.08 11.25 8.01
N ALA A 99 -7.31 10.45 9.05
CA ALA A 99 -6.71 9.12 9.13
C ALA A 99 -7.34 8.26 8.01
N SER A 100 -6.53 7.65 7.15
CA SER A 100 -7.03 6.72 6.13
C SER A 100 -7.62 5.49 6.82
N SER A 101 -8.80 5.06 6.37
CA SER A 101 -9.46 3.83 6.84
C SER A 101 -9.06 2.61 6.00
N ALA A 102 -8.23 2.79 4.98
CA ALA A 102 -7.97 1.79 3.94
C ALA A 102 -7.53 0.43 4.49
N ILE A 103 -6.70 0.41 5.54
CA ILE A 103 -6.25 -0.86 6.17
C ILE A 103 -7.41 -1.61 6.83
N ASN A 104 -8.28 -0.92 7.57
CA ASN A 104 -9.45 -1.56 8.18
C ASN A 104 -10.44 -2.00 7.09
N ASP A 105 -10.69 -1.15 6.10
CA ASP A 105 -11.63 -1.44 5.03
C ASP A 105 -11.17 -2.68 4.22
N ALA A 106 -9.87 -2.79 3.94
CA ALA A 106 -9.27 -3.96 3.30
C ALA A 106 -9.43 -5.23 4.15
N ALA A 107 -9.11 -5.14 5.45
CA ALA A 107 -9.21 -6.28 6.36
C ALA A 107 -10.66 -6.75 6.57
N GLU A 108 -11.62 -5.82 6.66
CA GLU A 108 -13.05 -6.14 6.71
C GLU A 108 -13.52 -6.78 5.40
N THR A 109 -13.15 -6.21 4.25
CA THR A 109 -13.52 -6.74 2.92
C THR A 109 -13.00 -8.16 2.72
N CYS A 110 -11.77 -8.43 3.16
CA CYS A 110 -11.15 -9.75 3.11
C CYS A 110 -11.60 -10.68 4.25
N ASN A 111 -12.41 -10.21 5.21
CA ASN A 111 -12.88 -10.96 6.39
C ASN A 111 -11.75 -11.50 7.28
N VAL A 112 -10.67 -10.73 7.45
CA VAL A 112 -9.46 -11.14 8.19
C VAL A 112 -9.27 -10.46 9.56
N MET A 113 -10.27 -9.71 10.02
CA MET A 113 -10.21 -8.94 11.28
C MET A 113 -9.88 -9.78 12.52
N GLU A 114 -10.19 -11.08 12.49
CA GLU A 114 -9.94 -12.02 13.59
C GLU A 114 -9.05 -13.20 13.16
N THR A 115 -8.35 -13.07 12.03
CA THR A 115 -7.51 -14.14 11.47
C THR A 115 -6.16 -14.22 12.18
N ALA A 116 -5.79 -15.41 12.65
CA ALA A 116 -4.49 -15.62 13.29
C ALA A 116 -3.34 -15.31 12.32
N GLY A 117 -2.38 -14.50 12.78
CA GLY A 117 -1.25 -14.05 11.96
C GLY A 117 -1.55 -12.79 11.15
N ILE A 118 -2.71 -12.17 11.30
CA ILE A 118 -3.04 -10.84 10.77
C ILE A 118 -3.43 -9.94 11.94
N ASP A 119 -2.67 -8.88 12.14
CA ASP A 119 -2.83 -7.95 13.26
C ASP A 119 -2.90 -6.52 12.74
N ILE A 120 -3.99 -5.81 13.06
CA ILE A 120 -4.15 -4.39 12.78
C ILE A 120 -3.58 -3.59 13.96
N GLY A 121 -2.62 -2.72 13.67
CA GLY A 121 -1.92 -1.89 14.64
C GLY A 121 -2.28 -0.40 14.51
N ASP A 122 -1.70 0.39 15.42
CA ASP A 122 -1.68 1.85 15.35
C ASP A 122 -3.04 2.52 15.12
N ASN A 123 -4.08 1.99 15.79
CA ASN A 123 -5.47 2.44 15.65
C ASN A 123 -5.98 2.37 14.20
N GLY A 124 -5.57 1.33 13.45
CA GLY A 124 -5.96 1.13 12.06
C GLY A 124 -4.98 1.68 11.03
N GLN A 125 -3.82 2.18 11.46
CA GLN A 125 -2.83 2.81 10.57
C GLN A 125 -1.70 1.87 10.14
N SER A 126 -1.65 0.66 10.70
CA SER A 126 -0.74 -0.38 10.28
C SER A 126 -1.41 -1.75 10.25
N ILE A 127 -0.87 -2.64 9.43
CA ILE A 127 -1.24 -4.05 9.40
C ILE A 127 0.02 -4.90 9.30
N SER A 128 0.12 -5.87 10.21
CA SER A 128 1.15 -6.90 10.22
C SER A 128 0.53 -8.23 9.79
N MET A 129 1.11 -8.89 8.81
CA MET A 129 0.62 -10.18 8.31
C MET A 129 1.77 -11.17 8.24
N SER A 130 1.53 -12.39 8.73
CA SER A 130 2.48 -13.50 8.70
C SER A 130 1.82 -14.74 8.12
N SER A 131 2.45 -15.35 7.11
CA SER A 131 1.95 -16.61 6.55
C SER A 131 2.43 -17.81 7.38
N GLU A 132 1.83 -18.97 7.15
CA GLU A 132 2.39 -20.23 7.65
C GLU A 132 3.82 -20.47 7.12
N GLY A 133 4.64 -21.09 7.96
CA GLY A 133 5.96 -21.63 7.65
C GLY A 133 6.10 -23.05 8.21
N ASN A 134 7.23 -23.72 7.95
CA ASN A 134 7.44 -25.11 8.37
C ASN A 134 7.35 -25.33 9.88
N GLU A 135 7.68 -24.30 10.68
CA GLU A 135 7.72 -24.38 12.14
C GLU A 135 6.80 -23.37 12.83
N SER A 136 6.05 -22.55 12.07
CA SER A 136 5.13 -21.55 12.61
C SER A 136 3.78 -21.56 11.91
N SER A 137 2.71 -21.51 12.71
CA SER A 137 1.38 -21.15 12.20
C SER A 137 1.34 -19.69 11.75
N GLY A 138 0.48 -19.40 10.77
CA GLY A 138 0.17 -18.05 10.32
C GLY A 138 -1.11 -18.05 9.50
N ALA A 139 -1.39 -16.93 8.84
CA ALA A 139 -2.54 -16.78 7.97
C ALA A 139 -2.38 -17.58 6.68
N GLU A 140 -3.51 -17.92 6.05
CA GLU A 140 -3.50 -18.46 4.69
C GLU A 140 -2.96 -17.40 3.72
N TYR A 141 -2.14 -17.82 2.75
CA TYR A 141 -1.57 -16.88 1.80
C TYR A 141 -2.64 -16.17 0.95
N SER A 142 -3.80 -16.80 0.73
CA SER A 142 -4.95 -16.17 0.06
C SER A 142 -5.53 -14.98 0.81
N ASP A 143 -5.54 -15.02 2.14
CA ASP A 143 -6.02 -13.91 2.98
C ASP A 143 -5.06 -12.73 2.88
N ILE A 144 -3.76 -13.00 2.97
CA ILE A 144 -2.72 -11.99 2.78
C ILE A 144 -2.83 -11.39 1.37
N TYR A 145 -2.95 -12.23 0.34
CA TYR A 145 -3.07 -11.78 -1.04
C TYR A 145 -4.33 -10.94 -1.27
N CYS A 146 -5.46 -11.28 -0.64
CA CYS A 146 -6.66 -10.46 -0.67
C CYS A 146 -6.38 -9.05 -0.13
N VAL A 147 -5.77 -8.94 1.06
CA VAL A 147 -5.44 -7.64 1.66
C VAL A 147 -4.49 -6.84 0.78
N LEU A 148 -3.44 -7.47 0.25
CA LEU A 148 -2.52 -6.80 -0.68
C LEU A 148 -3.23 -6.28 -1.94
N GLY A 149 -4.23 -7.01 -2.44
CA GLY A 149 -5.07 -6.60 -3.55
C GLY A 149 -5.95 -5.40 -3.22
N GLU A 150 -6.63 -5.40 -2.08
CA GLU A 150 -7.47 -4.27 -1.61
C GLU A 150 -6.63 -3.01 -1.31
N LEU A 151 -5.37 -3.17 -0.90
CA LEU A 151 -4.43 -2.07 -0.72
C LEU A 151 -3.74 -1.65 -2.04
N GLU A 152 -4.20 -2.16 -3.17
CA GLU A 152 -3.74 -1.83 -4.52
C GLU A 152 -2.21 -1.95 -4.70
N VAL A 153 -1.61 -3.02 -4.14
CA VAL A 153 -0.18 -3.28 -4.30
C VAL A 153 0.16 -3.41 -5.80
N PRO A 154 1.15 -2.65 -6.31
CA PRO A 154 1.57 -2.78 -7.71
C PRO A 154 2.14 -4.17 -8.03
N ASP A 155 1.92 -4.68 -9.24
CA ASP A 155 2.46 -5.97 -9.71
C ASP A 155 3.98 -6.13 -9.48
N SER A 156 4.74 -5.04 -9.59
CA SER A 156 6.19 -5.05 -9.36
C SER A 156 6.55 -5.28 -7.90
N VAL A 157 5.73 -4.81 -6.96
CA VAL A 157 5.89 -5.02 -5.52
C VAL A 157 5.41 -6.42 -5.15
N ASP A 158 4.25 -6.84 -5.64
CA ASP A 158 3.72 -8.20 -5.42
C ASP A 158 4.70 -9.27 -5.91
N ASN A 159 5.23 -9.12 -7.13
CA ASN A 159 6.24 -10.05 -7.66
C ASN A 159 7.54 -10.05 -6.83
N ARG A 160 7.94 -8.91 -6.25
CA ARG A 160 9.09 -8.88 -5.32
C ARG A 160 8.77 -9.61 -4.02
N ILE A 161 7.57 -9.44 -3.46
CA ILE A 161 7.12 -10.19 -2.27
C ILE A 161 7.18 -11.70 -2.57
N GLY A 162 6.53 -12.15 -3.64
CA GLY A 162 6.46 -13.57 -4.01
C GLY A 162 7.80 -14.22 -4.41
N THR A 163 8.83 -13.43 -4.74
CA THR A 163 10.16 -13.93 -5.10
C THR A 163 11.23 -13.71 -4.04
N THR A 164 10.88 -13.09 -2.91
CA THR A 164 11.81 -12.85 -1.79
C THR A 164 12.21 -14.16 -1.12
N ARG A 165 13.50 -14.40 -0.96
CA ARG A 165 14.05 -15.57 -0.28
C ARG A 165 14.67 -15.15 1.05
N ALA A 166 14.92 -16.13 1.93
CA ALA A 166 15.55 -15.91 3.23
C ALA A 166 16.90 -15.16 3.17
N LEU A 167 17.70 -15.43 2.14
CA LEU A 167 19.01 -14.80 1.97
C LEU A 167 18.93 -13.36 1.45
N ASP A 168 17.77 -12.93 0.96
CA ASP A 168 17.58 -11.57 0.46
C ASP A 168 17.33 -10.59 1.63
N GLY A 169 17.10 -11.09 2.84
CA GLY A 169 16.87 -10.27 4.03
C GLY A 169 15.53 -9.52 4.01
N ARG A 170 15.45 -8.42 4.77
CA ARG A 170 14.26 -7.55 4.78
C ARG A 170 14.28 -6.65 3.54
N GLN A 171 13.17 -6.64 2.83
CA GLN A 171 12.89 -5.82 1.66
C GLN A 171 11.88 -4.72 2.02
N SER A 172 11.81 -3.67 1.22
CA SER A 172 10.84 -2.58 1.39
C SER A 172 10.34 -2.01 0.06
N ALA A 173 9.18 -1.37 0.10
CA ALA A 173 8.59 -0.62 -1.02
C ALA A 173 7.60 0.43 -0.52
N ASP A 174 7.38 1.45 -1.33
CA ASP A 174 6.35 2.47 -1.12
C ASP A 174 5.42 2.50 -2.33
N TRP A 175 4.12 2.65 -2.09
CA TRP A 175 3.11 2.87 -3.13
C TRP A 175 1.93 3.62 -2.53
N ASN A 176 1.22 4.41 -3.34
CA ASN A 176 0.09 5.21 -2.87
C ASN A 176 0.43 5.98 -1.58
N GLU A 177 -0.32 5.76 -0.51
CA GLU A 177 -0.10 6.31 0.83
C GLU A 177 0.60 5.32 1.77
N PHE A 178 1.05 4.16 1.29
CA PHE A 178 1.63 3.10 2.11
C PHE A 178 3.15 3.03 1.98
N THR A 179 3.77 2.66 3.10
CA THR A 179 5.11 2.08 3.12
C THR A 179 5.01 0.64 3.60
N SER A 180 5.83 -0.24 3.04
CA SER A 180 5.92 -1.62 3.52
C SER A 180 7.34 -2.11 3.67
N SER A 181 7.44 -3.08 4.56
CA SER A 181 8.63 -3.85 4.80
C SER A 181 8.23 -5.30 4.87
N TRP A 182 8.96 -6.22 4.24
CA TRP A 182 8.69 -7.66 4.33
C TRP A 182 9.96 -8.50 4.33
N GLY A 183 9.85 -9.73 4.82
CA GLY A 183 10.89 -10.76 4.72
C GLY A 183 10.25 -12.13 4.63
N TYR A 184 11.04 -13.12 4.26
CA TYR A 184 10.59 -14.52 4.17
C TYR A 184 11.59 -15.45 4.82
N HIS A 185 11.11 -16.47 5.52
CA HIS A 185 11.92 -17.62 5.92
C HIS A 185 11.08 -18.91 5.75
N PRO A 186 11.66 -20.04 5.31
CA PRO A 186 10.92 -21.29 5.20
C PRO A 186 10.23 -21.71 6.49
N ASP A 187 10.88 -21.48 7.63
CA ASP A 187 10.34 -21.90 8.94
C ASP A 187 9.27 -20.96 9.48
N SER A 188 9.36 -19.66 9.20
CA SER A 188 8.46 -18.64 9.73
C SER A 188 7.47 -18.04 8.72
N GLY A 189 7.52 -18.48 7.47
CA GLY A 189 6.71 -17.92 6.38
C GLY A 189 7.14 -16.51 5.92
N LEU A 190 6.25 -15.87 5.16
CA LEU A 190 6.29 -14.43 4.88
C LEU A 190 5.96 -13.68 6.17
N ASN A 191 6.66 -12.58 6.43
CA ASN A 191 6.28 -11.58 7.42
C ASN A 191 6.34 -10.20 6.78
N ILE A 192 5.19 -9.52 6.70
CA ILE A 192 5.04 -8.21 6.08
C ILE A 192 4.37 -7.25 7.07
N VAL A 193 4.81 -6.00 7.06
CA VAL A 193 4.19 -4.88 7.78
C VAL A 193 3.94 -3.78 6.76
N ILE A 194 2.74 -3.23 6.77
CA ILE A 194 2.32 -2.10 5.92
C ILE A 194 1.78 -1.01 6.84
N GLU A 195 2.20 0.22 6.60
CA GLU A 195 1.86 1.39 7.40
C GLU A 195 1.42 2.52 6.47
N ILE A 196 0.51 3.39 6.92
CA ILE A 196 0.24 4.65 6.24
C ILE A 196 1.44 5.56 6.44
N ALA A 197 2.03 6.06 5.35
CA ALA A 197 3.16 6.96 5.38
C ALA A 197 2.74 8.37 5.81
N ASP A 198 3.39 8.91 6.84
CA ASP A 198 3.31 10.34 7.18
C ASP A 198 3.88 11.18 6.02
N LYS A 199 3.02 11.87 5.26
CA LYS A 199 3.43 12.74 4.15
C LYS A 199 3.05 14.20 4.38
#